data_AF-A0A6L9F3T7-F1
#
_entry.id   AF-A0A6L9F3T7-F1
#
_cell.length_a   1.000
_cell.length_b   1.000
_cell.length_c   1.000
_cell.angle_alpha   90.00
_cell.angle_beta   90.00
_cell.angle_gamma   90.00
#
_symmetry.space_group_name_H-M   'P 1'
#
loop_
_entity.id
_entity.type
_entity.pdbx_description
1 polymer ?
#
loop_
_entity_poly.entity_id
_entity_poly.type
_entity_poly.pdbx_seq_one_letter_code
_entity_poly.pdbx_strand_id
1 'polypeptide(L)'
;MENRNIYVEAMRIGAEKVNTGIKYSDLKSKIKKELGIDFNGRAELAFIKWFLESFNSDTQIQGGHDRIINSSKAYLTRGDRVDHTYRMVYEDFASQLWFLNGETFKQYIDYLELQEARVSSKEAMEKSNKSIRIAQWALWLSVFFSVASIVVSFLIVQIYPTPEPLERIEVKNELNVKYQREILDEIKKINVKVQKLDSIIN
;
A
#
# COMPACT_ATOMS: atom_id res chain seq x y z
N MET A 1 3.43 -19.32 -2.59
CA MET A 1 4.82 -19.81 -2.41
C MET A 1 4.75 -20.88 -1.34
N GLU A 2 4.85 -22.15 -1.74
CA GLU A 2 4.87 -23.28 -0.82
C GLU A 2 6.20 -23.24 -0.06
N ASN A 3 6.18 -22.89 1.22
CA ASN A 3 7.42 -22.68 1.97
C ASN A 3 7.95 -24.04 2.47
N ARG A 4 8.97 -24.57 1.79
CA ARG A 4 9.58 -25.88 2.08
C ARG A 4 10.56 -25.83 3.25
N ASN A 5 10.16 -25.26 4.38
CA ASN A 5 10.99 -25.15 5.56
C ASN A 5 10.48 -26.07 6.68
N ILE A 6 11.29 -27.08 7.04
CA ILE A 6 10.96 -28.08 8.06
C ILE A 6 10.65 -27.47 9.44
N TYR A 7 11.27 -26.35 9.79
CA TYR A 7 11.11 -25.70 11.08
C TYR A 7 9.79 -24.95 11.13
N VAL A 8 9.47 -24.20 10.06
CA VAL A 8 8.18 -23.53 9.93
C VAL A 8 7.04 -24.53 9.93
N GLU A 9 7.22 -25.65 9.23
CA GLU A 9 6.23 -26.72 9.18
C GLU A 9 6.03 -27.36 10.56
N ALA A 10 7.13 -27.62 11.27
CA ALA A 10 7.06 -28.12 12.63
C ALA A 10 6.33 -27.15 13.58
N MET A 11 6.60 -25.86 13.44
CA MET A 11 5.90 -24.81 14.20
C MET A 11 4.41 -24.76 13.88
N ARG A 12 4.02 -24.83 12.60
CA ARG A 12 2.61 -24.87 12.18
C ARG A 12 1.88 -26.06 12.81
N ILE A 13 2.44 -27.26 12.67
CA ILE A 13 1.85 -28.48 13.22
C ILE A 13 1.77 -28.41 14.76
N GLY A 14 2.81 -27.86 15.40
CA GLY A 14 2.82 -27.62 16.84
C GLY A 14 1.73 -26.65 17.29
N ALA A 15 1.54 -25.54 16.55
CA ALA A 15 0.51 -24.55 16.79
C ALA A 15 -0.92 -25.11 16.62
N GLU A 16 -1.13 -26.06 15.71
CA GLU A 16 -2.41 -26.77 15.55
C GLU A 16 -2.70 -27.76 16.69
N LYS A 17 -1.68 -28.12 17.46
CA LYS A 17 -1.73 -29.16 18.50
C LYS A 17 -1.47 -28.62 19.91
N VAL A 18 -1.67 -27.32 20.14
CA VAL A 18 -1.42 -26.65 21.43
C VAL A 18 -2.07 -27.37 22.61
N ASN A 19 -3.29 -27.91 22.45
CA ASN A 19 -4.01 -28.56 23.56
C ASN A 19 -3.73 -30.05 23.72
N THR A 20 -3.23 -30.72 22.67
CA THR A 20 -3.09 -32.19 22.66
C THR A 20 -1.64 -32.65 22.64
N GLY A 21 -0.72 -31.75 22.29
CA GLY A 21 0.67 -32.08 22.00
C GLY A 21 0.82 -32.90 20.72
N ILE A 22 2.07 -33.21 20.40
CA ILE A 22 2.45 -34.09 19.30
C ILE A 22 3.67 -34.93 19.68
N LYS A 23 3.71 -36.18 19.21
CA LYS A 23 4.89 -37.02 19.34
C LYS A 23 5.94 -36.64 18.31
N TYR A 24 7.22 -36.70 18.66
CA TYR A 24 8.29 -36.40 17.69
C TYR A 24 8.23 -37.32 16.45
N SER A 25 7.94 -38.61 16.66
CA SER A 25 7.73 -39.58 15.57
C SER A 25 6.59 -39.19 14.62
N ASP A 26 5.44 -38.75 15.18
CA ASP A 26 4.29 -38.28 14.41
C ASP A 26 4.60 -36.98 13.66
N LEU A 27 5.29 -36.05 14.32
CA LEU A 27 5.73 -34.78 13.74
C LEU A 27 6.63 -35.01 12.53
N LYS A 28 7.65 -35.86 12.68
CA LYS A 28 8.55 -36.26 11.61
C LYS A 28 7.79 -36.86 10.42
N SER A 29 6.84 -37.75 10.69
CA SER A 29 6.00 -38.39 9.66
C SER A 29 5.16 -37.38 8.89
N LYS A 30 4.54 -36.42 9.59
CA LYS A 30 3.76 -35.34 8.96
C LYS A 30 4.62 -34.42 8.10
N ILE A 31 5.76 -33.98 8.60
CA ILE A 31 6.69 -33.13 7.84
C ILE A 31 7.15 -33.85 6.57
N LYS A 32 7.48 -35.14 6.65
CA LYS A 32 7.84 -35.95 5.49
C LYS A 32 6.69 -36.03 4.48
N LYS A 33 5.45 -36.22 4.95
CA LYS A 33 4.26 -36.30 4.10
C LYS A 33 3.99 -34.98 3.38
N GLU A 34 4.13 -33.85 4.05
CA GLU A 34 3.76 -32.55 3.50
C GLU A 34 4.87 -31.92 2.65
N LEU A 35 6.13 -32.07 3.04
CA LEU A 35 7.26 -31.46 2.31
C LEU A 35 7.97 -32.42 1.36
N GLY A 36 7.69 -33.74 1.45
CA GLY A 36 8.40 -34.76 0.69
C GLY A 36 9.89 -34.91 1.08
N ILE A 37 10.28 -34.42 2.27
CA ILE A 37 11.67 -34.43 2.74
C ILE A 37 11.90 -35.66 3.61
N ASP A 38 12.95 -36.43 3.31
CA ASP A 38 13.42 -37.50 4.19
C ASP A 38 14.55 -37.00 5.09
N PHE A 39 14.44 -37.25 6.38
CA PHE A 39 15.48 -36.88 7.33
C PHE A 39 16.63 -37.87 7.21
N ASN A 40 17.79 -37.41 6.71
CA ASN A 40 19.03 -38.16 6.92
C ASN A 40 19.46 -38.06 8.39
N GLY A 41 20.22 -39.03 8.91
CA GLY A 41 20.55 -39.08 10.35
C GLY A 41 21.26 -37.83 10.91
N ARG A 42 21.97 -37.05 10.09
CA ARG A 42 22.60 -35.78 10.52
C ARG A 42 21.58 -34.64 10.58
N ALA A 43 20.73 -34.52 9.58
CA ALA A 43 19.64 -33.55 9.53
C ALA A 43 18.63 -33.82 10.64
N GLU A 44 18.33 -35.09 10.90
CA GLU A 44 17.47 -35.51 12.01
C GLU A 44 18.07 -35.09 13.34
N LEU A 45 19.36 -35.32 13.58
CA LEU A 45 20.00 -34.91 14.83
C LEU A 45 19.99 -33.39 15.02
N ALA A 46 20.22 -32.61 13.96
CA ALA A 46 20.11 -31.16 14.02
C ALA A 46 18.68 -30.70 14.32
N PHE A 47 17.69 -31.36 13.71
CA PHE A 47 16.28 -31.09 13.95
C PHE A 47 15.87 -31.47 15.38
N ILE A 48 16.37 -32.58 15.93
CA ILE A 48 16.14 -32.98 17.35
C ILE A 48 16.65 -31.90 18.30
N LYS A 49 17.84 -31.35 18.05
CA LYS A 49 18.40 -30.27 18.90
C LYS A 49 17.48 -29.06 18.92
N TRP A 50 17.11 -28.56 17.74
CA TRP A 50 16.16 -27.46 17.62
C TRP A 50 14.80 -27.79 18.25
N PHE A 51 14.31 -29.01 18.06
CA PHE A 51 13.03 -29.47 18.60
C PHE A 51 13.02 -29.44 20.13
N LEU A 52 14.10 -29.88 20.79
CA LEU A 52 14.23 -29.83 22.26
C LEU A 52 14.33 -28.39 22.80
N GLU A 53 14.75 -27.43 21.99
CA GLU A 53 14.73 -26.00 22.35
C GLU A 53 13.36 -25.37 22.09
N SER A 54 12.58 -25.92 21.18
CA SER A 54 11.34 -25.32 20.66
C SER A 54 10.07 -25.92 21.24
N PHE A 55 10.16 -27.14 21.77
CA PHE A 55 9.05 -27.87 22.35
C PHE A 55 9.37 -28.28 23.79
N ASN A 56 8.37 -28.19 24.65
CA ASN A 56 8.43 -28.66 26.02
C ASN A 56 7.62 -29.96 26.16
N SER A 57 8.03 -30.82 27.08
CA SER A 57 7.26 -31.98 27.48
C SER A 57 7.01 -31.93 28.99
N ASP A 58 5.80 -32.31 29.41
CA ASP A 58 5.45 -32.40 30.82
C ASP A 58 6.05 -33.65 31.49
N THR A 59 6.51 -34.63 30.69
CA THR A 59 7.15 -35.84 31.20
C THR A 59 8.63 -35.60 31.44
N GLN A 60 9.10 -35.87 32.66
CA GLN A 60 10.52 -35.85 32.98
C GLN A 60 11.24 -36.98 32.24
N ILE A 61 11.96 -36.63 31.18
CA ILE A 61 12.87 -37.57 30.53
C ILE A 61 14.07 -37.77 31.43
N GLN A 62 14.31 -39.02 31.83
CA GLN A 62 15.44 -39.35 32.68
C GLN A 62 16.75 -38.87 32.04
N GLY A 63 17.46 -37.94 32.68
CA GLY A 63 18.79 -37.49 32.26
C GLY A 63 18.84 -36.26 31.34
N GLY A 64 17.70 -35.61 31.07
CA GLY A 64 17.65 -34.30 30.41
C GLY A 64 18.04 -34.29 28.93
N HIS A 65 18.09 -33.09 28.34
CA HIS A 65 18.30 -32.88 26.89
C HIS A 65 19.61 -33.51 26.38
N ASP A 66 20.70 -33.42 27.15
CA ASP A 66 22.00 -33.99 26.73
C ASP A 66 21.95 -35.51 26.57
N ARG A 67 21.22 -36.22 27.44
CA ARG A 67 21.05 -37.67 27.31
C ARG A 67 20.23 -38.02 26.08
N ILE A 68 19.19 -37.25 25.78
CA ILE A 68 18.38 -37.43 24.56
C ILE A 68 19.24 -37.23 23.31
N ILE A 69 20.02 -36.15 23.25
CA ILE A 69 20.88 -35.83 22.10
C ILE A 69 21.92 -36.94 21.88
N ASN A 70 22.59 -37.38 22.96
CA ASN A 70 23.59 -38.44 22.87
C ASN A 70 22.98 -39.79 22.45
N SER A 71 21.82 -40.14 23.01
CA SER A 71 21.10 -41.37 22.66
C SER A 71 20.61 -41.35 21.22
N SER A 72 20.06 -40.20 20.78
CA SER A 72 19.63 -39.98 19.40
C SER A 72 20.80 -40.08 18.43
N LYS A 73 21.95 -39.47 18.76
CA LYS A 73 23.17 -39.58 17.95
C LYS A 73 23.62 -41.04 17.82
N ALA A 74 23.64 -41.78 18.93
CA ALA A 74 24.03 -43.18 18.94
C ALA A 74 23.06 -44.05 18.11
N TYR A 75 21.75 -43.85 18.28
CA TYR A 75 20.69 -44.54 17.56
C TYR A 75 20.76 -44.26 16.05
N LEU A 76 20.81 -42.99 15.65
CA LEU A 76 20.84 -42.58 14.24
C LEU A 76 22.14 -42.97 13.51
N THR A 77 23.24 -43.18 14.24
CA THR A 77 24.53 -43.59 13.65
C THR A 77 24.70 -45.10 13.57
N ARG A 78 24.25 -45.84 14.60
CA ARG A 78 24.52 -47.29 14.74
C ARG A 78 23.30 -48.16 14.41
N GLY A 79 22.11 -47.57 14.31
CA GLY A 79 20.87 -48.28 14.03
C GLY A 79 20.68 -49.45 14.99
N ASP A 80 20.55 -50.66 14.43
CA ASP A 80 20.27 -51.86 15.22
C ASP A 80 21.40 -52.35 16.12
N ARG A 81 22.60 -51.83 15.94
CA ARG A 81 23.78 -52.19 16.74
C ARG A 81 23.98 -51.29 17.96
N VAL A 82 23.04 -50.39 18.23
CA VAL A 82 23.11 -49.48 19.37
C VAL A 82 22.81 -50.23 20.68
N ASP A 83 23.43 -49.80 21.77
CA ASP A 83 23.12 -50.32 23.11
C ASP A 83 21.62 -50.15 23.42
N HIS A 84 21.04 -51.16 24.06
CA HIS A 84 19.61 -51.19 24.42
C HIS A 84 19.17 -49.92 25.18
N THR A 85 20.05 -49.38 26.04
CA THR A 85 19.81 -48.17 26.81
C THR A 85 19.60 -46.95 25.93
N TYR A 86 20.46 -46.75 24.92
CA TYR A 86 20.34 -45.60 24.01
C TYR A 86 19.12 -45.73 23.09
N ARG A 87 18.78 -46.95 22.67
CA ARG A 87 17.56 -47.21 21.92
C ARG A 87 16.33 -46.85 22.76
N MET A 88 16.24 -47.36 23.98
CA MET A 88 15.11 -47.08 24.87
C MET A 88 14.93 -45.57 25.10
N VAL A 89 16.02 -44.83 25.35
CA VAL A 89 15.93 -43.37 25.56
C VAL A 89 15.43 -42.66 24.31
N TYR A 90 15.88 -43.07 23.13
CA TYR A 90 15.42 -42.48 21.88
C TYR A 90 13.94 -42.80 21.60
N GLU A 91 13.51 -44.05 21.82
CA GLU A 91 12.12 -44.47 21.63
C GLU A 91 11.18 -43.80 22.63
N ASP A 92 11.59 -43.66 23.88
CA ASP A 92 10.87 -42.91 24.91
C ASP A 92 10.71 -41.45 24.47
N PHE A 93 11.80 -40.75 24.16
CA PHE A 93 11.78 -39.40 23.57
C PHE A 93 10.82 -39.28 22.37
N ALA A 94 10.91 -40.22 21.43
CA ALA A 94 10.16 -40.17 20.18
C ALA A 94 8.65 -40.41 20.35
N SER A 95 8.26 -41.06 21.45
CA SER A 95 6.89 -41.46 21.75
C SER A 95 6.16 -40.54 22.74
N GLN A 96 6.90 -39.68 23.45
CA GLN A 96 6.34 -38.70 24.37
C GLN A 96 5.59 -37.57 23.66
N LEU A 97 4.67 -36.95 24.40
CA LEU A 97 3.95 -35.77 23.92
C LEU A 97 4.76 -34.52 24.17
N TRP A 98 4.83 -33.68 23.14
CA TRP A 98 5.55 -32.42 23.14
C TRP A 98 4.61 -31.29 22.74
N PHE A 99 4.76 -30.15 23.40
CA PHE A 99 3.97 -28.95 23.21
C PHE A 99 4.88 -27.83 22.73
N LEU A 100 4.44 -27.08 21.73
CA LEU A 100 5.20 -25.94 21.24
C LEU A 100 5.35 -24.92 22.37
N ASN A 101 6.57 -24.49 22.66
CA ASN A 101 6.78 -23.51 23.73
C ASN A 101 6.29 -22.12 23.29
N GLY A 102 6.04 -21.24 24.26
CA GLY A 102 5.46 -19.92 24.00
C GLY A 102 6.34 -19.03 23.12
N GLU A 103 7.67 -19.13 23.26
CA GLU A 103 8.61 -18.35 22.45
C GLU A 103 8.58 -18.77 20.98
N THR A 104 8.61 -20.07 20.71
CA THR A 104 8.54 -20.61 19.35
C THR A 104 7.16 -20.37 18.74
N PHE A 105 6.10 -20.48 19.53
CA PHE A 105 4.75 -20.10 19.07
C PHE A 105 4.73 -18.63 18.64
N LYS A 106 5.33 -17.72 19.42
CA LYS A 106 5.46 -16.31 19.04
C LYS A 106 6.27 -16.14 17.75
N GLN A 107 7.42 -16.80 17.61
CA GLN A 107 8.22 -16.76 16.38
C GLN A 107 7.42 -17.21 15.15
N TYR A 108 6.54 -18.20 15.32
CA TYR A 108 5.64 -18.64 14.26
C TYR A 108 4.60 -17.58 13.88
N ILE A 109 3.99 -16.91 14.87
CA ILE A 109 3.07 -15.78 14.62
C ILE A 109 3.79 -14.62 13.93
N ASP A 110 4.96 -14.21 14.43
CA ASP A 110 5.77 -13.15 13.82
C ASP A 110 6.09 -13.48 12.35
N TYR A 111 6.37 -14.75 12.06
CA TYR A 111 6.59 -15.22 10.69
C TYR A 111 5.33 -15.11 9.81
N LEU A 112 4.14 -15.41 10.33
CA LEU A 112 2.87 -15.25 9.60
C LEU A 112 2.59 -13.77 9.32
N GLU A 113 2.79 -12.90 10.30
CA GLU A 113 2.63 -11.45 10.15
C GLU A 113 3.59 -10.90 9.08
N LEU A 114 4.85 -11.36 9.07
CA LEU A 114 5.81 -10.98 8.03
C LEU A 114 5.41 -11.49 6.64
N GLN A 115 4.81 -12.68 6.54
CA GLN A 115 4.26 -13.15 5.27
C GLN A 115 3.13 -12.25 4.77
N GLU A 116 2.19 -11.92 5.65
CA GLU A 116 1.05 -11.06 5.32
C GLU A 116 1.51 -9.64 4.95
N ALA A 117 2.46 -9.08 5.71
CA ALA A 117 3.06 -7.77 5.41
C ALA A 117 3.73 -7.75 4.03
N ARG A 118 4.39 -8.84 3.62
CA ARG A 118 4.96 -8.96 2.27
C ARG A 118 3.90 -9.01 1.18
N VAL A 119 2.79 -9.70 1.40
CA VAL A 119 1.68 -9.74 0.45
C VAL A 119 1.04 -8.35 0.34
N SER A 120 0.71 -7.73 1.46
CA SER A 120 0.15 -6.38 1.54
C SER A 120 1.08 -5.34 0.87
N SER A 121 2.38 -5.43 1.10
CA SER A 121 3.38 -4.56 0.45
C SER A 121 3.40 -4.73 -1.07
N LYS A 122 3.32 -5.96 -1.59
CA LYS A 122 3.22 -6.22 -3.03
C LYS A 122 1.94 -5.62 -3.62
N GLU A 123 0.80 -5.82 -2.97
CA GLU A 123 -0.47 -5.25 -3.41
C GLU A 123 -0.45 -3.72 -3.39
N ALA A 124 0.13 -3.11 -2.36
CA ALA A 124 0.29 -1.67 -2.26
C ALA A 124 1.19 -1.13 -3.38
N MET A 125 2.27 -1.85 -3.72
CA MET A 125 3.15 -1.48 -4.82
C MET A 125 2.46 -1.58 -6.19
N GLU A 126 1.63 -2.61 -6.40
CA GLU A 126 0.82 -2.74 -7.61
C GLU A 126 -0.22 -1.61 -7.74
N LYS A 127 -0.91 -1.27 -6.65
CA LYS A 127 -1.86 -0.15 -6.60
C LYS A 127 -1.15 1.19 -6.86
N SER A 128 0.00 1.40 -6.22
CA SER A 128 0.84 2.59 -6.43
C SER A 128 1.24 2.73 -7.91
N ASN A 129 1.72 1.65 -8.53
CA ASN A 129 2.09 1.65 -9.95
C ASN A 129 0.90 1.99 -10.87
N LYS A 130 -0.30 1.51 -10.56
CA LYS A 130 -1.52 1.89 -11.30
C LYS A 130 -1.82 3.39 -11.13
N SER A 131 -1.75 3.91 -9.91
CA SER A 131 -1.96 5.33 -9.63
C SER A 131 -0.96 6.22 -10.36
N ILE A 132 0.32 5.83 -10.40
CA ILE A 132 1.36 6.56 -11.14
C ILE A 132 1.02 6.62 -12.63
N ARG A 133 0.57 5.51 -13.23
CA ARG A 133 0.17 5.50 -14.64
C ARG A 133 -1.04 6.40 -14.91
N ILE A 134 -2.04 6.39 -14.03
CA ILE A 134 -3.22 7.27 -14.15
C ILE A 134 -2.80 8.74 -14.07
N ALA A 135 -1.91 9.08 -13.14
CA ALA A 135 -1.39 10.44 -13.00
C ALA A 135 -0.62 10.89 -14.27
N GLN A 136 0.19 10.00 -14.86
CA GLN A 136 0.87 10.30 -16.13
C GLN A 136 -0.13 10.57 -17.26
N TRP A 137 -1.19 9.76 -17.39
CA TRP A 137 -2.23 10.01 -18.38
C TRP A 137 -2.96 11.34 -18.15
N ALA A 138 -3.27 11.68 -16.91
CA ALA A 138 -3.90 12.95 -16.58
C ALA A 138 -3.02 14.15 -16.95
N LEU A 139 -1.70 14.05 -16.71
CA LEU A 139 -0.74 15.07 -17.14
C LEU A 139 -0.71 15.24 -18.66
N TRP A 140 -0.62 14.15 -19.41
CA TRP A 140 -0.66 14.19 -20.88
C TRP A 140 -1.96 14.80 -21.40
N LEU A 141 -3.10 14.44 -20.81
CA LEU A 141 -4.41 14.97 -21.18
C LEU A 141 -4.50 16.48 -20.89
N SER A 142 -3.97 16.93 -19.74
CA SER A 142 -3.93 18.35 -19.40
C SER A 142 -3.10 19.15 -20.40
N VAL A 143 -1.91 18.67 -20.78
CA VAL A 143 -1.06 19.32 -21.78
C VAL A 143 -1.79 19.39 -23.12
N PHE A 144 -2.42 18.29 -23.54
CA PHE A 144 -3.19 18.25 -24.78
C PHE A 144 -4.33 19.29 -24.80
N PHE A 145 -5.13 19.37 -23.74
CA PHE A 145 -6.19 20.37 -23.64
C PHE A 145 -5.66 21.81 -23.62
N SER A 146 -4.55 22.07 -22.94
CA SER A 146 -3.91 23.39 -22.95
C SER A 146 -3.47 23.80 -24.36
N VAL A 147 -2.80 22.90 -25.10
CA VAL A 147 -2.38 23.18 -26.49
C VAL A 147 -3.59 23.35 -27.41
N ALA A 148 -4.59 22.47 -27.31
CA ALA A 148 -5.81 22.56 -28.10
C ALA A 148 -6.54 23.89 -27.85
N SER A 149 -6.61 24.35 -26.60
CA SER A 149 -7.19 25.65 -26.26
C SER A 149 -6.46 26.80 -26.96
N ILE A 150 -5.12 26.80 -26.97
CA ILE A 150 -4.32 27.84 -27.65
C ILE A 150 -4.62 27.84 -29.16
N VAL A 151 -4.66 26.66 -29.79
CA VAL A 151 -4.96 26.53 -31.22
C VAL A 151 -6.37 27.00 -31.55
N VAL A 152 -7.37 26.60 -30.76
CA VAL A 152 -8.76 27.04 -30.94
C VAL A 152 -8.87 28.55 -30.76
N SER A 153 -8.25 29.14 -29.73
CA SER A 153 -8.22 30.59 -29.56
C SER A 153 -7.59 31.30 -30.77
N PHE A 154 -6.51 30.78 -31.31
CA PHE A 154 -5.87 31.33 -32.51
C PHE A 154 -6.78 31.25 -33.75
N LEU A 155 -7.47 30.12 -33.95
CA LEU A 155 -8.43 29.95 -35.04
C LEU A 155 -9.64 30.89 -34.90
N ILE A 156 -10.18 31.07 -33.69
CA ILE A 156 -11.28 32.00 -33.43
C ILE A 156 -10.86 33.43 -33.79
N VAL A 157 -9.66 33.86 -33.43
CA VAL A 157 -9.13 35.20 -33.79
C VAL A 157 -8.99 35.38 -35.30
N GLN A 158 -8.64 34.33 -36.06
CA GLN A 158 -8.59 34.41 -37.52
C GLN A 158 -9.95 34.42 -38.20
N ILE A 159 -10.92 33.66 -37.68
CA ILE A 159 -12.26 33.51 -38.28
C ILE A 159 -13.17 34.68 -37.88
N TYR A 160 -13.02 35.19 -36.66
CA TYR A 160 -13.71 36.37 -36.16
C TYR A 160 -12.70 37.49 -35.98
N PRO A 161 -12.41 38.27 -37.05
CA PRO A 161 -11.59 39.47 -36.89
C PRO A 161 -12.22 40.30 -35.77
N THR A 162 -11.35 40.79 -34.89
CA THR A 162 -11.74 41.68 -33.80
C THR A 162 -12.72 42.70 -34.36
N PRO A 163 -13.95 42.84 -33.81
CA PRO A 163 -14.88 43.82 -34.32
C PRO A 163 -14.11 45.14 -34.37
N GLU A 164 -14.09 45.77 -35.55
CA GLU A 164 -13.44 47.06 -35.74
C GLU A 164 -13.79 47.91 -34.52
N PRO A 165 -12.79 48.54 -33.86
CA PRO A 165 -13.09 49.40 -32.73
C PRO A 165 -14.16 50.34 -33.25
N LEU A 166 -15.38 50.23 -32.69
CA LEU A 166 -16.53 51.03 -33.12
C LEU A 166 -15.96 52.39 -33.35
N GLU A 167 -15.95 52.81 -34.62
CA GLU A 167 -15.40 54.10 -35.03
C GLU A 167 -15.94 55.03 -33.98
N ARG A 168 -15.05 55.59 -33.14
CA ARG A 168 -15.50 56.45 -32.08
C ARG A 168 -16.20 57.52 -32.87
N ILE A 169 -17.53 57.47 -32.89
CA ILE A 169 -18.32 58.49 -33.54
C ILE A 169 -17.94 59.67 -32.68
N GLU A 170 -16.94 60.43 -33.14
CA GLU A 170 -16.82 61.82 -32.81
C GLU A 170 -18.15 62.34 -33.29
N VAL A 171 -19.12 62.35 -32.37
CA VAL A 171 -20.35 63.07 -32.52
C VAL A 171 -19.86 64.47 -32.77
N LYS A 172 -19.77 64.81 -34.05
CA LYS A 172 -19.26 66.07 -34.52
C LYS A 172 -20.15 67.09 -33.82
N ASN A 173 -19.58 67.76 -32.84
CA ASN A 173 -20.26 68.71 -31.95
C ASN A 173 -20.83 69.93 -32.71
N GLU A 174 -20.88 69.89 -34.05
CA GLU A 174 -21.48 70.89 -34.92
C GLU A 174 -22.98 71.05 -34.64
N LEU A 175 -23.71 69.97 -34.33
CA LEU A 175 -25.14 70.07 -34.00
C LEU A 175 -25.37 70.76 -32.65
N ASN A 176 -24.49 70.48 -31.66
CA ASN A 176 -24.59 71.02 -30.31
C ASN A 176 -24.18 72.50 -30.26
N VAL A 177 -23.16 72.90 -31.03
CA VAL A 177 -22.74 74.31 -31.14
C VAL A 177 -23.79 75.16 -31.88
N LYS A 178 -24.47 74.61 -32.90
CA LYS A 178 -25.55 75.34 -33.60
C LYS A 178 -26.77 75.53 -32.70
N TYR A 179 -27.20 74.47 -31.99
CA TYR A 179 -28.33 74.54 -31.06
C TYR A 179 -28.06 75.50 -29.89
N GLN A 180 -26.83 75.50 -29.34
CA GLN A 180 -26.47 76.43 -28.27
C GLN A 180 -26.48 77.89 -28.73
N ARG A 181 -26.07 78.19 -29.97
CA ARG A 181 -26.16 79.55 -30.53
C ARG A 181 -27.60 80.01 -30.74
N GLU A 182 -28.46 79.14 -31.25
CA GLU A 182 -29.89 79.47 -31.43
C GLU A 182 -30.58 79.75 -30.09
N ILE A 183 -30.31 78.94 -29.05
CA ILE A 183 -30.85 79.16 -27.70
C ILE A 183 -30.31 80.48 -27.11
N LEU A 184 -29.02 80.79 -27.27
CA LEU A 184 -28.43 82.04 -26.80
C LEU A 184 -29.05 83.27 -27.48
N ASP A 185 -29.31 83.21 -28.78
CA ASP A 185 -29.96 84.30 -29.52
C ASP A 185 -31.43 84.48 -29.11
N GLU A 186 -32.15 83.41 -28.81
CA GLU A 186 -33.51 83.49 -28.27
C GLU A 186 -33.54 84.10 -26.87
N ILE A 187 -32.64 83.68 -25.97
CA ILE A 187 -32.51 84.26 -24.62
C ILE A 187 -32.20 85.76 -24.73
N LYS A 188 -31.30 86.16 -25.63
CA LYS A 188 -30.94 87.57 -25.82
C LYS A 188 -32.12 88.40 -26.33
N LYS A 189 -32.92 87.87 -27.26
CA LYS A 189 -34.16 88.50 -27.74
C LYS A 189 -35.21 88.63 -26.64
N ILE A 190 -35.37 87.62 -25.80
CA ILE A 190 -36.28 87.65 -24.65
C ILE A 190 -35.83 88.72 -23.65
N ASN A 191 -34.54 88.77 -23.32
CA ASN A 191 -34.01 89.73 -22.35
C ASN A 191 -34.16 91.18 -22.82
N VAL A 192 -33.99 91.46 -24.11
CA VAL A 192 -34.28 92.78 -24.70
C VAL A 192 -35.77 93.12 -24.63
N LYS A 193 -36.67 92.15 -24.81
CA LYS A 193 -38.11 92.36 -24.64
C LYS A 193 -38.49 92.63 -23.19
N VAL A 194 -37.90 91.91 -22.24
CA VAL A 194 -38.12 92.11 -20.80
C VAL A 194 -37.62 93.49 -20.37
N GLN A 195 -36.42 93.90 -20.78
CA GLN A 195 -35.92 95.26 -20.49
C GLN A 195 -36.79 96.37 -21.09
N LYS A 196 -37.34 96.14 -22.30
CA LYS A 196 -38.31 97.08 -22.89
C LYS A 196 -39.62 97.14 -22.08
N LEU A 197 -40.10 96.01 -21.57
CA LEU A 197 -41.29 95.96 -20.72
C LEU A 197 -41.04 96.65 -19.36
N ASP A 198 -39.88 96.44 -18.75
CA ASP A 198 -39.51 97.10 -17.49
C ASP A 198 -39.35 98.62 -17.65
N SER A 199 -38.93 99.11 -18.83
CA SER A 199 -38.89 100.55 -19.14
C SER A 199 -40.25 101.19 -19.45
N ILE A 200 -41.31 100.39 -19.54
CA ILE A 200 -42.70 100.86 -19.72
C ILE A 200 -43.45 100.85 -18.38
N ILE A 201 -42.97 100.09 -17.39
CA ILE A 201 -43.61 99.90 -16.08
C ILE A 201 -43.01 100.82 -14.99
N ASN A 202 -41.86 101.44 -15.23
CA ASN A 202 -41.28 102.54 -14.42
C ASN A 202 -41.35 103.87 -15.18
#